data_AF-A0A926YIK1-F1
#
_entry.id   AF-A0A926YIK1-F1
#
_cell.length_a   1.000
_cell.length_b   1.000
_cell.length_c   1.000
_cell.angle_alpha   90.00
_cell.angle_beta   90.00
_cell.angle_gamma   90.00
#
_symmetry.space_group_name_H-M   'P 1'
#
loop_
_entity.id
_entity.type
_entity.pdbx_description
1 polymer ?
#
loop_
_entity_poly.entity_id
_entity_poly.type
_entity_poly.pdbx_seq_one_letter_code
_entity_poly.pdbx_strand_id
1 'polypeptide(L)'
;TIQRVVVSAHNAVYRGLHLSQISLTAEGIHTNLGQVVRGKPLRLLTVFPVSGSVQISEADLNRSLKAPLLGNALVDVLLTLLKSDLQDESGVEDLRLQDPQVNLRDGQLTLIATLVSASGSLTPVVIRTGLHLEAGRMLKLDRPQWLPHANARQGLPLKDLDGFAFDLGSEVCLETLTIAPEQIFCQGQIQVTPEES
;
A
#
# COMPACT_ATOMS: atom_id res chain seq x y z
N THR A 1 27.97 17.05 -0.39
CA THR A 1 27.10 16.32 0.54
C THR A 1 26.06 17.27 1.11
N ILE A 2 24.81 16.85 1.13
CA ILE A 2 23.73 17.54 1.84
C ILE A 2 23.58 16.85 3.19
N GLN A 3 23.72 17.61 4.28
CA GLN A 3 23.80 17.04 5.62
C GLN A 3 22.46 16.47 6.08
N ARG A 4 21.39 17.26 5.92
CA ARG A 4 20.05 16.87 6.33
C ARG A 4 18.99 17.54 5.47
N VAL A 5 17.94 16.80 5.13
CA VAL A 5 16.72 17.29 4.50
C VAL A 5 15.55 16.82 5.36
N VAL A 6 14.63 17.74 5.65
CA VAL A 6 13.38 17.45 6.34
C VAL A 6 12.24 17.85 5.44
N VAL A 7 11.29 16.95 5.24
CA VAL A 7 10.06 17.20 4.49
C VAL A 7 8.90 16.95 5.43
N SER A 8 7.97 17.89 5.50
CA SER A 8 6.72 17.70 6.22
C SER A 8 5.60 18.33 5.44
N ALA A 9 4.50 17.59 5.28
CA ALA A 9 3.37 18.05 4.49
C ALA A 9 2.07 17.47 5.04
N HIS A 10 1.00 18.21 4.78
CA HIS A 10 -0.37 17.77 5.03
C HIS A 10 -1.07 17.67 3.68
N ASN A 11 -1.95 16.69 3.52
CA ASN A 11 -2.70 16.43 2.28
C ASN A 11 -1.78 16.31 1.05
N ALA A 12 -0.64 15.65 1.21
CA ALA A 12 0.30 15.45 0.12
C ALA A 12 -0.29 14.46 -0.90
N VAL A 13 -0.06 14.72 -2.20
CA VAL A 13 -0.51 13.83 -3.27
C VAL A 13 0.69 13.37 -4.07
N TYR A 14 0.98 12.07 -4.05
CA TYR A 14 2.07 11.46 -4.80
C TYR A 14 1.51 10.39 -5.74
N ARG A 15 1.55 10.65 -7.06
CA ARG A 15 1.03 9.73 -8.09
C ARG A 15 -0.41 9.26 -7.82
N GLY A 16 -1.24 10.16 -7.27
CA GLY A 16 -2.62 9.88 -6.88
C GLY A 16 -2.79 9.21 -5.51
N LEU A 17 -1.70 8.84 -4.81
CA LEU A 17 -1.75 8.50 -3.39
C LEU A 17 -1.94 9.77 -2.59
N HIS A 18 -3.04 9.85 -1.87
CA HIS A 18 -3.34 10.92 -0.93
C HIS A 18 -2.82 10.51 0.45
N LEU A 19 -1.89 11.30 0.97
CA LEU A 19 -1.27 11.12 2.28
C LEU A 19 -1.74 12.25 3.17
N SER A 20 -2.44 11.93 4.26
CA SER A 20 -3.01 12.93 5.15
C SER A 20 -1.92 13.74 5.84
N GLN A 21 -0.88 13.06 6.35
CA GLN A 21 0.31 13.71 6.90
C GLN A 21 1.55 12.88 6.57
N ILE A 22 2.65 13.56 6.28
CA ILE A 22 3.98 12.96 6.18
C ILE A 22 4.97 13.80 6.96
N SER A 23 5.91 13.13 7.62
CA SER A 23 7.11 13.73 8.19
C SER A 23 8.30 12.83 7.90
N LEU A 24 9.20 13.31 7.04
CA LEU A 24 10.34 12.56 6.52
C LEU A 24 11.63 13.31 6.83
N THR A 25 12.66 12.57 7.18
CA THR A 25 14.02 13.06 7.39
C THR A 25 15.00 12.18 6.64
N ALA A 26 15.92 12.81 5.91
CA ALA A 26 17.04 12.15 5.27
C ALA A 26 18.34 12.84 5.65
N GLU A 27 19.38 12.05 5.84
CA GLU A 27 20.72 12.51 6.22
C GLU A 27 21.77 11.85 5.33
N GLY A 28 22.96 12.44 5.29
CA GLY A 28 24.10 11.83 4.58
C GLY A 28 23.90 11.70 3.07
N ILE A 29 23.20 12.65 2.44
CA ILE A 29 22.90 12.59 1.01
C ILE A 29 24.13 13.02 0.19
N HIS A 30 24.72 12.06 -0.53
CA HIS A 30 25.88 12.32 -1.38
C HIS A 30 25.46 12.52 -2.83
N THR A 31 25.76 13.70 -3.37
CA THR A 31 25.37 14.09 -4.73
C THR A 31 26.56 14.67 -5.48
N ASN A 32 26.47 14.69 -6.81
CA ASN A 32 27.47 15.28 -7.71
C ASN A 32 27.43 16.83 -7.75
N LEU A 33 27.04 17.52 -6.67
CA LEU A 33 26.80 18.98 -6.64
C LEU A 33 27.91 19.82 -7.29
N GLY A 34 29.19 19.48 -7.09
CA GLY A 34 30.30 20.19 -7.72
C GLY A 34 30.31 20.13 -9.26
N GLN A 35 29.75 19.07 -9.85
CA GLN A 35 29.55 18.94 -11.29
C GLN A 35 28.27 19.65 -11.77
N VAL A 36 27.28 19.85 -10.89
CA VAL A 36 26.06 20.60 -11.20
C VAL A 36 26.37 22.06 -11.48
N VAL A 37 27.29 22.65 -10.71
CA VAL A 37 27.81 24.01 -10.98
C VAL A 37 28.51 24.09 -12.36
N ARG A 38 28.92 22.95 -12.93
CA ARG A 38 29.51 22.84 -14.28
C ARG A 38 28.49 22.42 -15.35
N GLY A 39 27.19 22.51 -15.07
CA GLY A 39 26.11 22.23 -16.02
C GLY A 39 25.73 20.75 -16.16
N LYS A 40 26.28 19.83 -15.36
CA LYS A 40 25.83 18.43 -15.35
C LYS A 40 24.54 18.27 -14.55
N PRO A 41 23.66 17.32 -14.91
CA PRO A 41 22.46 17.06 -14.13
C PRO A 41 22.81 16.59 -12.71
N LEU A 42 21.97 16.94 -11.73
CA LEU A 42 22.09 16.45 -10.36
C LEU A 42 21.90 14.94 -10.35
N ARG A 43 22.85 14.22 -9.74
CA ARG A 43 22.83 12.77 -9.57
C ARG A 43 23.15 12.42 -8.13
N LEU A 44 22.46 11.40 -7.65
CA LEU A 44 22.79 10.73 -6.41
C LEU A 44 24.03 9.86 -6.61
N LEU A 45 24.94 9.84 -5.64
CA LEU A 45 26.20 9.10 -5.71
C LEU A 45 26.19 7.83 -4.87
N THR A 46 25.43 7.81 -3.78
CA THR A 46 25.33 6.68 -2.86
C THR A 46 23.89 6.49 -2.43
N VAL A 47 23.54 5.26 -2.06
CA VAL A 47 22.28 4.98 -1.35
C VAL A 47 22.25 5.79 -0.06
N PHE A 48 21.07 6.29 0.32
CA PHE A 48 20.86 6.92 1.62
C PHE A 48 19.47 6.60 2.17
N PRO A 49 19.32 6.54 3.51
CA PRO A 49 18.03 6.29 4.13
C PRO A 49 17.17 7.56 4.21
N VAL A 50 15.86 7.37 4.04
CA VAL A 50 14.81 8.32 4.42
C VAL A 50 13.99 7.67 5.53
N SER A 51 14.00 8.25 6.73
CA SER A 51 13.19 7.80 7.86
C SER A 51 12.01 8.74 8.09
N GLY A 52 10.90 8.23 8.58
CA GLY A 52 9.76 9.09 8.84
C GLY A 52 8.47 8.37 9.22
N SER A 53 7.41 9.15 9.31
CA SER A 53 6.06 8.69 9.58
C SER A 53 5.09 9.16 8.50
N VAL A 54 4.06 8.35 8.28
CA VAL A 54 2.96 8.63 7.37
C VAL A 54 1.66 8.32 8.08
N GLN A 55 0.71 9.23 7.94
CA GLN A 55 -0.68 9.03 8.35
C GLN A 55 -1.57 9.12 7.10
N ILE A 56 -2.49 8.17 6.97
CA ILE A 56 -3.47 8.13 5.90
C ILE A 56 -4.86 7.96 6.54
N SER A 57 -5.74 8.94 6.34
CA SER A 57 -7.14 8.81 6.74
C SER A 57 -7.88 7.83 5.84
N GLU A 58 -8.99 7.27 6.30
CA GLU A 58 -9.89 6.44 5.50
C GLU A 58 -10.38 7.19 4.26
N ALA A 59 -10.68 8.49 4.39
CA ALA A 59 -11.09 9.32 3.26
C ALA A 59 -9.96 9.50 2.22
N ASP A 60 -8.72 9.68 2.67
CA ASP A 60 -7.54 9.78 1.80
C ASP A 60 -7.20 8.42 1.16
N LEU A 61 -7.33 7.32 1.91
CA LEU A 61 -7.15 5.98 1.39
C LEU A 61 -8.18 5.67 0.30
N ASN A 62 -9.46 5.98 0.54
CA ASN A 62 -10.53 5.82 -0.45
C ASN A 62 -10.33 6.69 -1.70
N ARG A 63 -9.79 7.91 -1.56
CA ARG A 63 -9.36 8.71 -2.72
C ARG A 63 -8.21 8.04 -3.47
N SER A 64 -7.26 7.47 -2.75
CA SER A 64 -6.09 6.78 -3.31
C SER A 64 -6.45 5.50 -4.07
N LEU A 65 -7.55 4.82 -3.72
CA LEU A 65 -8.03 3.63 -4.44
C LEU A 65 -8.37 3.91 -5.92
N LYS A 66 -8.63 5.16 -6.28
CA LYS A 66 -8.88 5.58 -7.67
C LYS A 66 -7.59 5.80 -8.47
N ALA A 67 -6.44 5.88 -7.79
CA ALA A 67 -5.15 6.05 -8.44
C ALA A 67 -4.69 4.69 -9.00
N PRO A 68 -4.12 4.65 -10.22
CA PRO A 68 -3.65 3.40 -10.81
C PRO A 68 -2.66 2.63 -9.92
N LEU A 69 -1.80 3.34 -9.19
CA LEU A 69 -0.77 2.72 -8.34
C LEU A 69 -1.37 1.82 -7.26
N LEU A 70 -2.37 2.31 -6.52
CA LEU A 70 -3.00 1.52 -5.46
C LEU A 70 -4.14 0.66 -5.99
N GLY A 71 -4.93 1.17 -6.94
CA GLY A 71 -6.04 0.45 -7.54
C GLY A 71 -5.58 -0.85 -8.21
N ASN A 72 -4.53 -0.80 -9.05
CA ASN A 72 -4.01 -1.99 -9.72
C ASN A 72 -3.39 -2.97 -8.71
N ALA A 73 -2.60 -2.48 -7.75
CA ALA A 73 -2.04 -3.34 -6.71
C ALA A 73 -3.14 -4.08 -5.94
N LEU A 74 -4.24 -3.40 -5.61
CA LEU A 74 -5.36 -4.02 -4.92
C LEU A 74 -6.08 -5.07 -5.77
N VAL A 75 -6.24 -4.82 -7.08
CA VAL A 75 -6.76 -5.80 -8.04
C VAL A 75 -5.84 -7.01 -8.09
N ASP A 76 -4.53 -6.82 -8.27
CA ASP A 76 -3.56 -7.91 -8.37
C ASP A 76 -3.55 -8.78 -7.12
N VAL A 77 -3.60 -8.14 -5.94
CA VAL A 77 -3.79 -8.84 -4.67
C VAL A 77 -5.08 -9.64 -4.71
N LEU A 78 -6.22 -9.00 -4.92
CA LEU A 78 -7.52 -9.70 -4.93
C LEU A 78 -7.60 -10.82 -5.95
N LEU A 79 -7.00 -10.67 -7.13
CA LEU A 79 -6.92 -11.72 -8.13
C LEU A 79 -6.10 -12.89 -7.63
N THR A 80 -4.96 -12.63 -7.00
CA THR A 80 -4.16 -13.68 -6.33
C THR A 80 -5.00 -14.37 -5.25
N LEU A 81 -5.80 -13.63 -4.49
CA LEU A 81 -6.68 -14.18 -3.46
C LEU A 81 -7.79 -15.06 -4.06
N LEU A 82 -8.43 -14.62 -5.15
CA LEU A 82 -9.57 -15.30 -5.79
C LEU A 82 -9.15 -16.50 -6.65
N LYS A 83 -7.99 -16.45 -7.30
CA LYS A 83 -7.40 -17.60 -8.03
C LYS A 83 -7.15 -18.81 -7.13
N SER A 84 -6.90 -18.56 -5.85
CA SER A 84 -6.64 -19.61 -4.86
C SER A 84 -7.87 -20.50 -4.60
N ASP A 85 -9.08 -19.95 -4.77
CA ASP A 85 -10.37 -20.63 -4.49
C ASP A 85 -11.09 -21.05 -5.80
N LEU A 86 -10.88 -20.29 -6.88
CA LEU A 86 -11.42 -20.59 -8.21
C LEU A 86 -10.43 -21.49 -8.97
N GLN A 87 -10.67 -22.82 -8.95
CA GLN A 87 -9.92 -23.83 -9.73
C GLN A 87 -10.01 -23.65 -11.27
N ASP A 88 -10.59 -22.55 -11.74
CA ASP A 88 -10.86 -22.30 -13.16
C ASP A 88 -9.93 -21.19 -13.69
N GLU A 89 -8.79 -21.62 -14.25
CA GLU A 89 -7.73 -20.78 -14.82
C GLU A 89 -8.20 -19.89 -15.99
N SER A 90 -9.41 -20.13 -16.52
CA SER A 90 -9.89 -19.58 -17.78
C SER A 90 -10.75 -18.30 -17.66
N GLY A 91 -11.09 -17.85 -16.44
CA GLY A 91 -12.00 -16.70 -16.21
C GLY A 91 -11.36 -15.45 -15.60
N VAL A 92 -10.05 -15.46 -15.35
CA VAL A 92 -9.39 -14.46 -14.48
C VAL A 92 -8.74 -13.31 -15.24
N GLU A 93 -8.55 -13.45 -16.56
CA GLU A 93 -7.76 -12.51 -17.37
C GLU A 93 -8.39 -11.13 -17.58
N ASP A 94 -9.66 -10.92 -17.16
CA ASP A 94 -10.39 -9.65 -17.38
C ASP A 94 -11.19 -9.18 -16.15
N LEU A 95 -10.87 -9.68 -14.96
CA LEU A 95 -11.55 -9.26 -13.74
C LEU A 95 -11.16 -7.82 -13.36
N ARG A 96 -12.16 -6.98 -13.12
CA ARG A 96 -11.97 -5.58 -12.69
C ARG A 96 -12.73 -5.30 -11.41
N LEU A 97 -12.17 -4.41 -10.59
CA LEU A 97 -12.87 -3.87 -9.43
C LEU A 97 -13.58 -2.58 -9.82
N GLN A 98 -14.87 -2.55 -9.52
CA GLN A 98 -15.70 -1.36 -9.63
C GLN A 98 -16.00 -0.82 -8.23
N ASP A 99 -15.90 0.50 -8.12
CA ASP A 99 -16.19 1.29 -6.92
C ASP A 99 -15.56 0.74 -5.63
N PRO A 100 -14.24 0.47 -5.61
CA PRO A 100 -13.58 -0.03 -4.41
C PRO A 100 -13.63 1.02 -3.29
N GLN A 101 -13.97 0.55 -2.09
CA GLN A 101 -14.00 1.33 -0.87
C GLN A 101 -13.36 0.56 0.28
N VAL A 102 -12.73 1.28 1.18
CA VAL A 102 -12.11 0.74 2.39
C VAL A 102 -12.72 1.40 3.62
N ASN A 103 -13.10 0.58 4.60
CA ASN A 103 -13.42 1.02 5.95
C ASN A 103 -12.33 0.55 6.92
N LEU A 104 -11.89 1.46 7.80
CA LEU A 104 -10.88 1.23 8.81
C LEU A 104 -11.53 1.20 10.20
N ARG A 105 -11.21 0.14 10.93
CA ARG A 105 -11.61 -0.09 12.32
C ARG A 105 -10.37 -0.48 13.10
N ASP A 106 -10.49 -0.53 14.42
CA ASP A 106 -9.38 -0.86 15.29
C ASP A 106 -8.75 -2.21 14.90
N GLY A 107 -7.51 -2.16 14.41
CA GLY A 107 -6.74 -3.30 13.90
C GLY A 107 -7.26 -3.96 12.62
N GLN A 108 -8.30 -3.42 11.97
CA GLN A 108 -8.98 -4.09 10.86
C GLN A 108 -9.27 -3.16 9.67
N LEU A 109 -9.09 -3.71 8.48
CA LEU A 109 -9.47 -3.11 7.21
C LEU A 109 -10.60 -3.95 6.59
N THR A 110 -11.65 -3.29 6.10
CA THR A 110 -12.72 -3.92 5.32
C THR A 110 -12.75 -3.32 3.93
N LEU A 111 -12.42 -4.12 2.94
CA LEU A 111 -12.55 -3.80 1.52
C LEU A 111 -13.95 -4.16 1.04
N ILE A 112 -14.56 -3.24 0.31
CA ILE A 112 -15.87 -3.36 -0.32
C ILE A 112 -15.68 -3.01 -1.79
N ALA A 113 -16.08 -3.89 -2.69
CA ALA A 113 -16.00 -3.63 -4.12
C ALA A 113 -17.03 -4.47 -4.88
N THR A 114 -17.23 -4.17 -6.16
CA THR A 114 -17.92 -5.07 -7.08
C THR A 114 -16.90 -5.62 -8.08
N LEU A 115 -16.78 -6.94 -8.14
CA LEU A 115 -15.97 -7.63 -9.13
C LEU A 115 -16.78 -7.76 -10.42
N VAL A 116 -16.20 -7.30 -11.53
CA VAL A 116 -16.77 -7.41 -12.87
C VAL A 116 -15.99 -8.46 -13.64
N SER A 117 -16.65 -9.54 -14.07
CA SER A 117 -16.03 -10.57 -14.90
C SER A 117 -15.96 -10.19 -16.38
N ALA A 118 -15.19 -10.96 -17.15
CA ALA A 118 -15.13 -10.84 -18.61
C ALA A 118 -16.52 -10.94 -19.28
N SER A 119 -17.41 -11.76 -18.71
CA SER A 119 -18.80 -11.92 -19.16
C SER A 119 -19.73 -10.76 -18.74
N GLY A 120 -19.21 -9.76 -18.02
CA GLY A 120 -19.99 -8.65 -17.47
C GLY A 120 -20.79 -9.00 -16.22
N SER A 121 -20.56 -10.18 -15.61
CA SER A 121 -21.19 -10.56 -14.35
C SER A 121 -20.67 -9.69 -13.22
N LEU A 122 -21.58 -9.21 -12.38
CA LEU A 122 -21.28 -8.38 -11.22
C LEU A 122 -21.38 -9.22 -9.95
N THR A 123 -20.26 -9.34 -9.22
CA THR A 123 -20.19 -10.06 -7.96
C THR A 123 -19.77 -9.11 -6.85
N PRO A 124 -20.61 -8.85 -5.84
CA PRO A 124 -20.20 -8.03 -4.69
C PRO A 124 -19.14 -8.77 -3.87
N VAL A 125 -18.07 -8.06 -3.52
CA VAL A 125 -16.96 -8.57 -2.71
C VAL A 125 -16.85 -7.72 -1.45
N VAL A 126 -16.90 -8.38 -0.30
CA VAL A 126 -16.63 -7.73 0.98
C VAL A 126 -15.65 -8.59 1.76
N ILE A 127 -14.44 -8.08 1.96
CA ILE A 127 -13.36 -8.80 2.64
C ILE A 127 -12.89 -7.96 3.82
N ARG A 128 -12.88 -8.57 5.00
CA ARG A 128 -12.32 -7.97 6.22
C ARG A 128 -11.07 -8.72 6.65
N THR A 129 -10.02 -7.99 6.97
CA THR A 129 -8.73 -8.55 7.38
C THR A 129 -8.02 -7.61 8.35
N GLY A 130 -7.22 -8.16 9.26
CA GLY A 130 -6.16 -7.41 9.91
C GLY A 130 -4.93 -7.32 9.02
N LEU A 131 -4.00 -6.45 9.39
CA LEU A 131 -2.66 -6.39 8.79
C LEU A 131 -1.61 -6.53 9.89
N HIS A 132 -0.63 -7.40 9.67
CA HIS A 132 0.50 -7.61 10.57
C HIS A 132 1.81 -7.36 9.84
N LEU A 133 2.73 -6.66 10.49
CA LEU A 133 4.05 -6.41 9.94
C LEU A 133 5.05 -7.45 10.46
N GLU A 134 5.70 -8.17 9.56
CA GLU A 134 6.73 -9.17 9.87
C GLU A 134 8.06 -8.75 9.25
N ALA A 135 9.13 -8.79 10.06
CA ALA A 135 10.49 -8.44 9.67
C ALA A 135 10.62 -7.06 8.98
N GLY A 136 9.75 -6.11 9.31
CA GLY A 136 9.76 -4.74 8.79
C GLY A 136 9.42 -4.57 7.31
N ARG A 137 9.25 -5.65 6.54
CA ARG A 137 8.98 -5.57 5.10
C ARG A 137 7.87 -6.50 4.61
N MET A 138 7.49 -7.49 5.39
CA MET A 138 6.44 -8.43 5.03
C MET A 138 5.13 -7.96 5.65
N LEU A 139 4.18 -7.52 4.83
CA LEU A 139 2.84 -7.17 5.28
C LEU A 139 1.93 -8.39 5.15
N LYS A 140 1.48 -8.94 6.27
CA LYS A 140 0.68 -10.16 6.34
C LYS A 140 -0.78 -9.86 6.55
N LEU A 141 -1.65 -10.59 5.86
CA LEU A 141 -3.07 -10.64 6.18
C LEU A 141 -3.27 -11.44 7.48
N ASP A 142 -3.96 -10.85 8.45
CA ASP A 142 -4.36 -11.53 9.70
C ASP A 142 -5.86 -11.84 9.65
N ARG A 143 -6.19 -13.14 9.69
CA ARG A 143 -7.57 -13.65 9.77
C ARG A 143 -8.53 -13.02 8.74
N PRO A 144 -8.22 -13.09 7.44
CA PRO A 144 -9.11 -12.59 6.40
C PRO A 144 -10.44 -13.36 6.39
N GLN A 145 -11.53 -12.63 6.15
CA GLN A 145 -12.90 -13.14 6.18
C GLN A 145 -13.70 -12.56 5.02
N TRP A 146 -14.47 -13.43 4.35
CA TRP A 146 -15.54 -13.01 3.45
C TRP A 146 -16.77 -12.62 4.24
N LEU A 147 -17.26 -11.39 4.07
CA LEU A 147 -18.47 -10.92 4.70
C LEU A 147 -19.66 -11.01 3.73
N PRO A 148 -20.86 -11.38 4.21
CA PRO A 148 -22.07 -11.33 3.37
C PRO A 148 -22.44 -9.89 2.99
N HIS A 149 -22.05 -8.89 3.81
CA HIS A 149 -22.20 -7.46 3.53
C HIS A 149 -21.27 -6.63 4.43
N ALA A 150 -21.04 -5.36 4.09
CA ALA A 150 -20.10 -4.46 4.78
C ALA A 150 -20.24 -4.40 6.31
N ASN A 151 -21.49 -4.41 6.81
CA ASN A 151 -21.79 -4.29 8.25
C ASN A 151 -21.89 -5.63 8.98
N ALA A 152 -21.52 -6.75 8.34
CA ALA A 152 -21.67 -8.06 8.95
C ALA A 152 -20.69 -8.25 10.09
N ARG A 153 -21.18 -8.73 11.25
CA ARG A 153 -20.32 -9.02 12.41
C ARG A 153 -19.47 -10.26 12.19
N GLN A 154 -20.01 -11.25 11.47
CA GLN A 154 -19.35 -12.51 11.18
C GLN A 154 -19.19 -12.70 9.67
N GLY A 155 -18.12 -13.40 9.30
CA GLY A 155 -17.81 -13.78 7.93
C GLY A 155 -17.29 -15.20 7.86
N LEU A 156 -17.22 -15.73 6.63
CA LEU A 156 -16.57 -17.00 6.35
C LEU A 156 -15.05 -16.78 6.35
N PRO A 157 -14.27 -17.48 7.18
CA PRO A 157 -12.80 -17.36 7.17
C PRO A 157 -12.21 -17.80 5.83
N LEU A 158 -11.32 -16.98 5.27
CA LEU A 158 -10.55 -17.28 4.07
C LEU A 158 -9.21 -17.91 4.49
N LYS A 159 -9.24 -19.20 4.85
CA LYS A 159 -8.09 -19.88 5.48
C LYS A 159 -6.83 -19.87 4.63
N ASP A 160 -6.96 -19.98 3.31
CA ASP A 160 -5.82 -19.98 2.39
C ASP A 160 -5.11 -18.63 2.33
N LEU A 161 -5.76 -17.57 2.83
CA LEU A 161 -5.22 -16.21 2.86
C LEU A 161 -4.69 -15.82 4.23
N ASP A 162 -4.91 -16.63 5.26
CA ASP A 162 -4.43 -16.34 6.60
C ASP A 162 -2.91 -16.47 6.65
N GLY A 163 -2.23 -15.37 6.96
CA GLY A 163 -0.78 -15.26 6.91
C GLY A 163 -0.20 -14.99 5.52
N PHE A 164 -1.03 -14.81 4.47
CA PHE A 164 -0.56 -14.38 3.15
C PHE A 164 0.24 -13.08 3.30
N ALA A 165 1.45 -13.04 2.74
CA ALA A 165 2.41 -11.97 2.96
C ALA A 165 2.77 -11.24 1.66
N PHE A 166 2.70 -9.90 1.69
CA PHE A 166 3.22 -9.02 0.65
C PHE A 166 4.62 -8.57 1.03
N ASP A 167 5.59 -8.72 0.12
CA ASP A 167 6.90 -8.11 0.28
C ASP A 167 6.85 -6.65 -0.18
N LEU A 168 7.15 -5.71 0.72
CA LEU A 168 7.19 -4.28 0.44
C LEU A 168 8.48 -3.84 -0.29
N GLY A 169 9.43 -4.75 -0.48
CA GLY A 169 10.71 -4.51 -1.14
C GLY A 169 11.88 -4.50 -0.15
N SER A 170 13.07 -4.77 -0.68
CA SER A 170 14.29 -4.86 0.14
C SER A 170 14.78 -3.52 0.67
N GLU A 171 14.30 -2.44 0.07
CA GLU A 171 14.59 -1.05 0.39
C GLU A 171 13.70 -0.54 1.52
N VAL A 172 12.65 -1.28 1.91
CA VAL A 172 11.67 -0.86 2.91
C VAL A 172 11.93 -1.56 4.25
N CYS A 173 11.92 -0.77 5.32
CA CYS A 173 11.95 -1.26 6.69
C CYS A 173 10.98 -0.43 7.52
N LEU A 174 9.74 -0.89 7.63
CA LEU A 174 8.75 -0.36 8.55
C LEU A 174 9.07 -0.80 9.98
N GLU A 175 8.98 0.12 10.92
CA GLU A 175 9.10 -0.11 12.36
C GLU A 175 7.73 -0.40 12.95
N THR A 176 6.72 0.35 12.52
CA THR A 176 5.34 0.19 13.00
C THR A 176 4.35 0.37 11.86
N LEU A 177 3.24 -0.38 11.95
CA LEU A 177 2.04 -0.21 11.16
C LEU A 177 0.85 -0.44 12.08
N THR A 178 -0.05 0.54 12.16
CA THR A 178 -1.23 0.48 13.03
C THR A 178 -2.44 0.96 12.26
N ILE A 179 -3.49 0.14 12.28
CA ILE A 179 -4.81 0.52 11.78
C ILE A 179 -5.61 0.96 12.99
N ALA A 180 -5.91 2.25 13.04
CA ALA A 180 -6.83 2.85 13.99
C ALA A 180 -8.20 3.06 13.31
N PRO A 181 -9.27 3.36 14.08
CA PRO A 181 -10.51 3.83 13.49
C PRO A 181 -10.25 5.00 12.54
N GLU A 182 -10.73 4.85 11.29
CA GLU A 182 -10.63 5.84 10.21
C GLU A 182 -9.21 6.23 9.78
N GLN A 183 -8.13 5.57 10.25
CA GLN A 183 -6.76 5.99 9.96
C GLN A 183 -5.76 4.84 9.95
N ILE A 184 -4.74 4.92 9.08
CA ILE A 184 -3.54 4.09 9.11
C ILE A 184 -2.36 4.97 9.49
N PHE A 185 -1.56 4.48 10.42
CA PHE A 185 -0.27 5.06 10.78
C PHE A 185 0.83 4.07 10.44
N CYS A 186 1.90 4.56 9.84
CA CYS A 186 3.13 3.80 9.73
C CYS A 186 4.35 4.68 9.99
N GLN A 187 5.39 4.04 10.52
CA GLN A 187 6.70 4.64 10.72
C GLN A 187 7.74 3.66 10.23
N GLY A 188 8.83 4.19 9.66
CA GLY A 188 9.98 3.38 9.30
C GLY A 188 10.96 4.13 8.43
N GLN A 189 11.63 3.36 7.58
CA GLN A 189 12.70 3.81 6.72
C GLN A 189 12.56 3.21 5.32
N ILE A 190 12.93 4.00 4.31
CA ILE A 190 13.08 3.57 2.93
C ILE A 190 14.48 3.95 2.45
N GLN A 191 15.14 3.06 1.71
CA GLN A 191 16.41 3.34 1.04
C GLN A 191 16.16 3.99 -0.31
N VAL A 192 16.79 5.15 -0.55
CA VAL A 192 16.78 5.80 -1.87
C VAL A 192 18.05 5.41 -2.60
N THR A 193 17.88 4.69 -3.71
CA THR A 193 18.98 4.23 -4.55
C THR A 193 19.29 5.23 -5.67
N PRO A 194 20.54 5.32 -6.14
CA PRO A 194 20.86 6.08 -7.35
C PRO A 194 20.17 5.46 -8.56
N GLU A 195 19.68 6.29 -9.48
CA GLU A 195 19.26 5.80 -10.80
C GLU A 195 20.47 5.19 -11.53
N GLU A 196 20.36 3.95 -11.97
CA GLU A 196 21.35 3.36 -12.88
C GLU A 196 21.35 4.17 -14.18
N SER A 197 22.53 4.66 -14.56
CA SER A 197 22.74 5.50 -15.75
C SER A 197 22.88 4.68 -17.02
#